data_AF-A0A3M0ZEG8-F1
#
_entry.id   AF-A0A3M0ZEG8-F1
#
_cell.length_a   1.000
_cell.length_b   1.000
_cell.length_c   1.000
_cell.angle_alpha   90.00
_cell.angle_beta   90.00
_cell.angle_gamma   90.00
#
_symmetry.space_group_name_H-M   'P 1'
#
loop_
_entity.id
_entity.type
_entity.pdbx_description
1 polymer ?
#
loop_
_entity_poly.entity_id
_entity_poly.type
_entity_poly.pdbx_seq_one_letter_code
_entity_poly.pdbx_strand_id
1 'polypeptide(L)'
;MRSFAHHECFAACLVALTLAGCDFFYGVSRVASLEQTLPATCVESAIRSVPTVSEVRHERRSGSRPLTLTGIQDPDRLDYFYYKTSKAGATLLIRTDYKGRVELSQHLIHINRKPPQEDIDAIRPVMLEIELALERLCEIAGLSESIEEYCLGVECPEPQALR
;
A
#
# COMPACT_ATOMS: atom_id res chain seq x y z
N MET A 1 9.49 -17.38 -59.56
CA MET A 1 9.60 -18.17 -58.31
C MET A 1 10.73 -17.59 -57.45
N ARG A 2 10.42 -16.73 -56.49
CA ARG A 2 11.30 -16.40 -55.34
C ARG A 2 10.40 -16.13 -54.15
N SER A 3 10.40 -17.07 -53.20
CA SER A 3 9.66 -17.04 -51.94
C SER A 3 10.70 -17.11 -50.82
N PHE A 4 11.11 -15.95 -50.29
CA PHE A 4 12.12 -15.82 -49.22
C PHE A 4 11.89 -14.54 -48.38
N ALA A 5 10.64 -14.12 -48.16
CA ALA A 5 10.33 -12.86 -47.44
C ALA A 5 9.57 -13.03 -46.11
N HIS A 6 9.23 -14.27 -45.70
CA HIS A 6 8.35 -14.48 -44.54
C HIS A 6 9.06 -14.88 -43.22
N HIS A 7 10.37 -15.15 -43.22
CA HIS A 7 11.06 -15.62 -42.00
C HIS A 7 11.73 -14.50 -41.19
N GLU A 8 12.09 -13.38 -41.81
CA GLU A 8 12.78 -12.30 -41.09
C GLU A 8 11.83 -11.44 -40.22
N CYS A 9 10.56 -11.30 -40.61
CA CYS A 9 9.56 -10.58 -39.78
C CYS A 9 9.23 -11.30 -38.46
N PHE A 10 9.30 -12.64 -38.42
CA PHE A 10 8.88 -13.39 -37.24
C PHE A 10 9.88 -13.28 -36.08
N ALA A 11 11.18 -13.21 -36.39
CA ALA A 11 12.24 -13.03 -35.40
C ALA A 11 12.21 -11.62 -34.77
N ALA A 12 11.93 -10.58 -35.58
CA ALA A 12 11.83 -9.21 -35.09
C ALA A 12 10.66 -9.01 -34.11
N CYS A 13 9.51 -9.65 -34.35
CA CYS A 13 8.37 -9.61 -33.43
C CYS A 13 8.64 -10.32 -32.09
N LEU A 14 9.42 -11.40 -32.07
CA LEU A 14 9.74 -12.13 -30.84
C LEU A 14 10.67 -11.34 -29.90
N VAL A 15 11.59 -10.54 -30.46
CA VAL A 15 12.50 -9.69 -29.68
C VAL A 15 11.79 -8.43 -29.15
N ALA A 16 10.80 -7.91 -29.88
CA ALA A 16 10.01 -6.75 -29.42
C ALA A 16 9.12 -7.08 -28.20
N LEU A 17 8.71 -8.35 -28.04
CA LEU A 17 7.87 -8.80 -26.93
C LEU A 17 8.64 -8.97 -25.60
N THR A 18 9.97 -9.12 -25.63
CA THR A 18 10.77 -9.24 -24.39
C THR A 18 11.12 -7.88 -23.76
N LEU A 19 10.84 -6.78 -24.46
CA LEU A 19 10.97 -5.40 -23.94
C LEU A 19 9.70 -4.89 -23.26
N ALA A 20 8.69 -5.75 -23.04
CA ALA A 20 7.61 -5.45 -22.11
C ALA A 20 8.20 -5.33 -20.70
N GLY A 21 8.67 -4.13 -20.34
CA GLY A 21 9.28 -3.85 -19.05
C GLY A 21 8.30 -4.18 -17.93
N CYS A 22 8.67 -5.13 -17.08
CA CYS A 22 7.96 -5.36 -15.85
C CYS A 22 8.20 -4.16 -14.93
N ASP A 23 7.13 -3.54 -14.45
CA ASP A 23 7.24 -2.53 -13.40
C ASP A 23 7.73 -3.20 -12.11
N PHE A 24 8.79 -2.65 -11.52
CA PHE A 24 9.32 -3.12 -10.24
C PHE A 24 8.85 -2.20 -9.11
N PHE A 25 8.30 -2.79 -8.05
CA PHE A 25 7.93 -2.06 -6.83
C PHE A 25 9.04 -2.15 -5.81
N TYR A 26 9.38 -1.02 -5.19
CA TYR A 26 10.38 -0.94 -4.14
C TYR A 26 9.86 -0.18 -2.93
N GLY A 27 10.14 -0.66 -1.73
CA GLY A 27 9.75 0.02 -0.49
C GLY A 27 9.20 -0.91 0.58
N VAL A 28 8.43 -0.35 1.51
CA VAL A 28 7.81 -1.05 2.63
C VAL A 28 6.29 -1.03 2.51
N SER A 29 5.66 -2.17 2.80
CA SER A 29 4.21 -2.33 2.90
C SER A 29 3.87 -3.05 4.20
N ARG A 30 2.83 -2.59 4.90
CA ARG A 30 2.32 -3.18 6.14
C ARG A 30 0.82 -3.38 6.00
N VAL A 31 0.32 -4.61 6.16
CA VAL A 31 -1.07 -4.96 5.82
C VAL A 31 -1.72 -5.77 6.94
N ALA A 32 -2.99 -5.47 7.26
CA ALA A 32 -3.80 -6.26 8.18
C ALA A 32 -5.26 -6.31 7.70
N SER A 33 -5.93 -7.42 7.99
CA SER A 33 -7.39 -7.52 7.89
C SER A 33 -8.03 -7.02 9.17
N LEU A 34 -9.13 -6.28 9.07
CA LEU A 34 -9.88 -5.76 10.21
C LEU A 34 -11.27 -6.38 10.26
N GLU A 35 -11.74 -6.66 11.47
CA GLU A 35 -13.09 -7.17 11.72
C GLU A 35 -14.18 -6.08 11.69
N GLN A 36 -13.78 -4.80 11.69
CA GLN A 36 -14.69 -3.67 11.74
C GLN A 36 -14.30 -2.52 10.80
N THR A 37 -15.30 -1.78 10.34
CA THR A 37 -15.07 -0.54 9.59
C THR A 37 -14.64 0.58 10.53
N LEU A 38 -13.67 1.39 10.12
CA LEU A 38 -13.19 2.53 10.89
C LEU A 38 -13.80 3.85 10.39
N PRO A 39 -14.29 4.73 11.28
CA PRO A 39 -14.61 6.10 10.90
C PRO A 39 -13.36 6.82 10.41
N ALA A 40 -13.45 7.50 9.26
CA ALA A 40 -12.31 8.22 8.70
C ALA A 40 -11.75 9.29 9.66
N THR A 41 -12.62 9.92 10.45
CA THR A 41 -12.22 10.87 11.50
C THR A 41 -11.35 10.23 12.57
N CYS A 42 -11.64 8.98 12.97
CA CYS A 42 -10.82 8.27 13.95
C CYS A 42 -9.43 7.97 13.40
N VAL A 43 -9.37 7.46 12.15
CA VAL A 43 -8.10 7.17 11.48
C VAL A 43 -7.26 8.43 11.33
N GLU A 44 -7.86 9.53 10.89
CA GLU A 44 -7.17 10.82 10.77
C GLU A 44 -6.68 11.33 12.14
N SER A 45 -7.51 11.24 13.19
CA SER A 45 -7.10 11.61 14.55
C SER A 45 -5.96 10.74 15.08
N ALA A 46 -5.98 9.44 14.81
CA ALA A 46 -4.91 8.53 15.20
C ALA A 46 -3.58 8.89 14.51
N ILE A 47 -3.61 9.11 13.19
CA ILE A 47 -2.42 9.54 12.45
C ILE A 47 -1.90 10.89 12.97
N ARG A 48 -2.78 11.87 13.19
CA ARG A 48 -2.40 13.19 13.73
C ARG A 48 -1.88 13.14 15.17
N SER A 49 -2.17 12.08 15.92
CA SER A 49 -1.69 11.93 17.30
C SER A 49 -0.21 11.54 17.38
N VAL A 50 0.37 11.11 16.26
CA VAL A 50 1.78 10.73 16.16
C VAL A 50 2.65 11.98 16.02
N PRO A 51 3.54 12.29 16.99
CA PRO A 51 4.22 13.59 17.05
C PRO A 51 5.10 13.94 15.84
N THR A 52 5.62 12.93 15.14
CA THR A 52 6.50 13.10 13.97
C THR A 52 5.73 13.41 12.68
N VAL A 53 4.41 13.28 12.68
CA VAL A 53 3.55 13.57 11.54
C VAL A 53 3.22 15.06 11.48
N SER A 54 3.59 15.71 10.39
CA SER A 54 3.36 17.15 10.17
C SER A 54 2.12 17.45 9.34
N GLU A 55 1.74 16.55 8.43
CA GLU A 55 0.61 16.72 7.52
C GLU A 55 -0.20 15.43 7.44
N VAL A 56 -1.53 15.56 7.39
CA VAL A 56 -2.46 14.47 7.09
C VAL A 56 -3.53 14.98 6.15
N ARG A 57 -3.82 14.23 5.08
CA ARG A 57 -4.88 14.49 4.10
C ARG A 57 -5.69 13.23 3.86
N HIS A 58 -6.99 13.32 4.05
CA HIS A 58 -7.94 12.25 3.72
C HIS A 58 -8.53 12.45 2.32
N GLU A 59 -8.68 11.36 1.58
CA GLU A 59 -9.36 11.31 0.30
C GLU A 59 -10.15 9.99 0.17
N ARG A 60 -11.46 10.10 -0.08
CA ARG A 60 -12.30 8.92 -0.37
C ARG A 60 -12.45 8.73 -1.88
N ARG A 61 -12.29 7.49 -2.33
CA ARG A 61 -12.52 7.06 -3.72
C ARG A 61 -13.36 5.80 -3.78
N SER A 62 -13.97 5.58 -4.95
CA SER A 62 -14.57 4.31 -5.31
C SER A 62 -13.54 3.45 -6.04
N GLY A 63 -13.39 2.20 -5.62
CA GLY A 63 -12.54 1.21 -6.23
C GLY A 63 -13.24 0.46 -7.38
N SER A 64 -12.68 -0.69 -7.73
CA SER A 64 -13.21 -1.56 -8.78
C SER A 64 -14.56 -2.18 -8.38
N ARG A 65 -15.36 -2.52 -9.39
CA ARG A 65 -16.62 -3.25 -9.23
C ARG A 65 -16.40 -4.72 -9.61
N PRO A 66 -16.41 -5.67 -8.66
CA PRO A 66 -16.18 -7.06 -9.01
C PRO A 66 -17.36 -7.65 -9.78
N LEU A 67 -17.04 -8.44 -10.81
CA LEU A 67 -18.01 -9.27 -11.52
C LEU A 67 -18.09 -10.64 -10.85
N THR A 68 -19.30 -11.05 -10.48
CA THR A 68 -19.57 -12.31 -9.80
C THR A 68 -20.63 -13.11 -10.55
N LEU A 69 -20.90 -14.36 -10.13
CA LEU A 69 -21.97 -15.18 -10.70
C LEU A 69 -23.36 -14.54 -10.56
N THR A 70 -23.56 -13.65 -9.58
CA THR A 70 -24.82 -12.94 -9.34
C THR A 70 -24.86 -11.55 -10.00
N GLY A 71 -23.82 -11.18 -10.76
CA GLY A 71 -23.74 -9.91 -11.49
C GLY A 71 -22.62 -8.98 -11.00
N ILE A 72 -22.70 -7.72 -11.41
CA ILE A 72 -21.77 -6.65 -11.03
C ILE A 72 -22.13 -6.16 -9.64
N GLN A 73 -21.17 -6.20 -8.73
CA GLN A 73 -21.35 -5.79 -7.35
C GLN A 73 -21.10 -4.28 -7.16
N ASP A 74 -21.34 -3.82 -5.93
CA ASP A 74 -20.97 -2.48 -5.51
C ASP A 74 -19.44 -2.29 -5.56
N PRO A 75 -18.97 -1.07 -5.87
CA PRO A 75 -17.54 -0.79 -5.87
C PRO A 75 -16.98 -0.86 -4.46
N ASP A 76 -15.71 -1.26 -4.35
CA ASP A 76 -14.98 -1.13 -3.10
C ASP A 76 -14.95 0.33 -2.63
N ARG A 77 -15.03 0.57 -1.33
CA ARG A 77 -14.78 1.89 -0.74
C ARG A 77 -13.30 1.99 -0.39
N LEU A 78 -12.62 3.03 -0.89
CA LEU A 78 -11.21 3.29 -0.64
C LEU A 78 -11.06 4.61 0.12
N ASP A 79 -10.61 4.55 1.36
CA ASP A 79 -10.29 5.74 2.16
C ASP A 79 -8.76 5.87 2.26
N TYR A 80 -8.19 6.82 1.53
CA TYR A 80 -6.76 7.13 1.51
C TYR A 80 -6.43 8.20 2.54
N PHE A 81 -5.36 7.98 3.30
CA PHE A 81 -4.80 8.91 4.27
C PHE A 81 -3.33 9.12 3.91
N TYR A 82 -3.04 10.25 3.29
CA TYR A 82 -1.68 10.66 2.96
C TYR A 82 -1.10 11.39 4.16
N TYR A 83 0.06 10.96 4.64
CA TYR A 83 0.73 11.61 5.75
C TYR A 83 2.21 11.85 5.47
N LYS A 84 2.76 12.87 6.10
CA LYS A 84 4.17 13.24 5.96
C LYS A 84 4.83 13.47 7.30
N THR A 85 6.13 13.20 7.32
CA THR A 85 7.08 13.60 8.35
C THR A 85 7.99 14.69 7.78
N SER A 86 8.99 15.12 8.54
CA SER A 86 10.05 16.02 8.03
C SER A 86 10.95 15.39 6.97
N LYS A 87 11.00 14.05 6.88
CA LYS A 87 11.90 13.31 5.97
C LYS A 87 11.17 12.67 4.79
N ALA A 88 10.05 12.01 5.06
CA ALA A 88 9.37 11.16 4.08
C ALA A 88 7.85 11.21 4.24
N GLY A 89 7.13 10.78 3.20
CA GLY A 89 5.68 10.62 3.20
C GLY A 89 5.26 9.18 2.90
N ALA A 90 4.11 8.79 3.44
CA ALA A 90 3.50 7.49 3.18
C ALA A 90 1.98 7.62 3.05
N THR A 91 1.35 6.51 2.68
CA THR A 91 -0.09 6.41 2.54
C THR A 91 -0.59 5.28 3.41
N LEU A 92 -1.65 5.53 4.17
CA LEU A 92 -2.51 4.51 4.76
C LEU A 92 -3.80 4.41 3.94
N LEU A 93 -4.20 3.21 3.57
CA LEU A 93 -5.41 2.91 2.83
C LEU A 93 -6.27 1.98 3.68
N ILE A 94 -7.53 2.38 3.90
CA ILE A 94 -8.59 1.48 4.35
C ILE A 94 -9.43 1.11 3.14
N ARG A 95 -9.44 -0.17 2.78
CA ARG A 95 -10.29 -0.72 1.73
C ARG A 95 -11.43 -1.49 2.38
N THR A 96 -12.67 -1.17 2.02
CA THR A 96 -13.85 -1.97 2.36
C THR A 96 -14.42 -2.56 1.07
N ASP A 97 -14.40 -3.88 0.94
CA ASP A 97 -14.93 -4.53 -0.25
C ASP A 97 -16.48 -4.66 -0.21
N TYR A 98 -17.06 -5.12 -1.31
CA TYR A 98 -18.52 -5.32 -1.43
C TYR A 98 -19.12 -6.32 -0.42
N LYS A 99 -18.29 -7.16 0.22
CA LYS A 99 -18.72 -8.09 1.28
C LYS A 99 -18.54 -7.49 2.68
N GLY A 100 -18.09 -6.25 2.77
CA GLY A 100 -17.79 -5.58 4.03
C GLY A 100 -16.46 -5.99 4.66
N ARG A 101 -15.60 -6.74 3.95
CA ARG A 101 -14.26 -7.06 4.47
C ARG A 101 -13.40 -5.81 4.43
N VAL A 102 -12.70 -5.55 5.53
CA VAL A 102 -11.89 -4.36 5.70
C VAL A 102 -10.42 -4.76 5.72
N GLU A 103 -9.64 -4.10 4.87
CA GLU A 103 -8.18 -4.24 4.82
C GLU A 103 -7.55 -2.89 5.11
N LEU A 104 -6.60 -2.86 6.04
CA LEU A 104 -5.72 -1.75 6.27
C LEU A 104 -4.39 -2.03 5.59
N SER A 105 -3.88 -1.07 4.81
CA SER A 105 -2.54 -1.14 4.25
C SER A 105 -1.81 0.19 4.41
N GLN A 106 -0.56 0.15 4.88
CA GLN A 106 0.35 1.29 4.90
C GLN A 106 1.49 1.05 3.92
N HIS A 107 1.87 2.07 3.15
CA HIS A 107 2.96 1.91 2.20
C HIS A 107 3.78 3.19 1.98
N LEU A 108 5.10 3.01 1.87
CA LEU A 108 6.01 3.88 1.16
C LEU A 108 6.61 3.04 0.05
N ILE A 109 6.03 3.14 -1.14
CA ILE A 109 6.44 2.35 -2.31
C ILE A 109 6.67 3.28 -3.49
N HIS A 110 7.77 3.05 -4.21
CA HIS A 110 8.08 3.69 -5.49
C HIS A 110 8.07 2.65 -6.62
N ILE A 111 7.66 3.09 -7.81
CA ILE A 111 7.64 2.27 -9.03
C ILE A 111 8.90 2.58 -9.83
N ASN A 112 9.60 1.53 -10.29
CA ASN A 112 10.79 1.60 -11.12
C ASN A 112 11.98 2.37 -10.53
N ARG A 113 11.94 2.67 -9.22
CA ARG A 113 13.03 3.31 -8.48
C ARG A 113 13.01 2.87 -7.02
N LYS A 114 14.15 2.47 -6.47
CA LYS A 114 14.31 2.22 -5.04
C LYS A 114 14.20 3.53 -4.24
N PRO A 115 13.35 3.64 -3.20
CA PRO A 115 13.38 4.78 -2.30
C PRO A 115 14.69 4.80 -1.49
N PRO A 116 15.19 5.98 -1.10
CA PRO A 116 16.31 6.08 -0.16
C PRO A 116 16.06 5.26 1.11
N GLN A 117 17.07 4.55 1.60
CA GLN A 117 16.94 3.74 2.82
C GLN A 117 16.61 4.63 4.03
N GLU A 118 17.15 5.86 4.08
CA GLU A 118 16.82 6.83 5.13
C GLU A 118 15.31 7.16 5.19
N ASP A 119 14.61 7.18 4.04
CA ASP A 119 13.18 7.43 4.01
C ASP A 119 12.41 6.24 4.61
N ILE A 120 12.86 5.02 4.34
CA ILE A 120 12.31 3.78 4.92
C ILE A 120 12.53 3.75 6.43
N ASP A 121 13.76 4.02 6.87
CA ASP A 121 14.14 4.03 8.28
C ASP A 121 13.41 5.13 9.05
N ALA A 122 13.08 6.26 8.39
CA ALA A 122 12.32 7.33 8.98
C ALA A 122 10.81 7.02 9.07
N ILE A 123 10.22 6.43 8.03
CA ILE A 123 8.77 6.24 7.96
C ILE A 123 8.29 4.99 8.70
N ARG A 124 9.10 3.92 8.75
CA ARG A 124 8.68 2.65 9.31
C ARG A 124 8.33 2.73 10.81
N PRO A 125 9.11 3.42 11.67
CA PRO A 125 8.69 3.65 13.05
C PRO A 125 7.39 4.44 13.16
N VAL A 126 7.16 5.39 12.25
CA VAL A 126 5.93 6.18 12.21
C VAL A 126 4.72 5.32 11.85
N MET A 127 4.86 4.36 10.91
CA MET A 127 3.82 3.38 10.62
C MET A 127 3.42 2.56 11.87
N LEU A 128 4.42 2.13 12.66
CA LEU A 128 4.20 1.40 13.92
C LEU A 128 3.48 2.26 14.96
N GLU A 129 3.90 3.52 15.14
CA GLU A 129 3.24 4.46 16.06
C GLU A 129 1.79 4.75 15.64
N ILE A 130 1.52 4.84 14.33
CA ILE A 130 0.17 4.99 13.79
C ILE A 130 -0.68 3.76 14.11
N GLU A 131 -0.14 2.55 13.95
CA GLU A 131 -0.84 1.31 14.29
C GLU A 131 -1.23 1.26 15.77
N LEU A 132 -0.28 1.54 16.66
CA LEU A 132 -0.54 1.62 18.10
C LEU A 132 -1.56 2.72 18.45
N ALA A 133 -1.52 3.85 17.75
CA ALA A 133 -2.51 4.90 17.91
C ALA A 133 -3.90 4.47 17.44
N LEU A 134 -3.99 3.73 16.34
CA LEU A 134 -5.24 3.17 15.83
C LEU A 134 -5.83 2.14 16.79
N GLU A 135 -5.01 1.24 17.35
CA GLU A 135 -5.47 0.30 18.38
C GLU A 135 -6.10 1.04 19.56
N ARG A 136 -5.39 2.04 20.08
CA ARG A 136 -5.78 2.76 21.29
C ARG A 136 -6.97 3.70 21.08
N LEU A 137 -7.00 4.42 19.97
CA LEU A 137 -7.98 5.50 19.72
C LEU A 137 -9.20 5.02 18.92
N CYS A 138 -9.03 3.99 18.10
CA CYS A 138 -10.10 3.41 17.28
C CYS A 138 -10.55 2.02 17.76
N GLU A 139 -10.07 1.59 18.93
CA GLU A 139 -10.48 0.37 19.62
C GLU A 139 -10.32 -0.90 18.77
N ILE A 140 -9.21 -0.98 18.03
CA ILE A 140 -8.86 -2.13 17.18
C ILE A 140 -7.95 -3.05 17.98
N ALA A 141 -8.51 -4.05 18.65
CA ALA A 141 -7.69 -4.97 19.44
C ALA A 141 -6.78 -5.84 18.54
N GLY A 142 -5.47 -5.88 18.87
CA GLY A 142 -4.51 -6.78 18.22
C GLY A 142 -4.13 -6.41 16.78
N LEU A 143 -4.32 -5.15 16.36
CA LEU A 143 -3.88 -4.67 15.06
C LEU A 143 -2.37 -4.89 14.86
N SER A 144 -1.53 -4.41 15.77
CA SER A 144 -0.08 -4.47 15.64
C SER A 144 0.46 -5.90 15.56
N GLU A 145 -0.24 -6.87 16.17
CA GLU A 145 0.10 -8.29 16.12
C GLU A 145 -0.35 -8.98 14.83
N SER A 146 -1.36 -8.42 14.14
CA SER A 146 -1.92 -8.95 12.89
C SER A 146 -1.32 -8.35 11.63
N ILE A 147 -0.44 -7.36 11.76
CA ILE A 147 0.22 -6.71 10.62
C ILE A 147 1.28 -7.62 10.02
N GLU A 148 1.15 -7.87 8.72
CA GLU A 148 2.17 -8.47 7.88
C GLU A 148 3.01 -7.38 7.20
N GLU A 149 4.34 -7.43 7.37
CA GLU A 149 5.26 -6.49 6.74
C GLU A 149 6.00 -7.11 5.56
N TYR A 150 6.09 -6.36 4.47
CA TYR A 150 6.76 -6.71 3.23
C TYR A 150 7.76 -5.63 2.83
N CYS A 151 9.01 -6.01 2.59
CA CYS A 151 10.06 -5.09 2.16
C CYS A 151 10.64 -5.52 0.82
N LEU A 152 10.38 -4.72 -0.21
CA LEU A 152 10.70 -5.03 -1.59
C LEU A 152 11.94 -4.22 -2.00
N GLY A 153 13.07 -4.90 -2.14
CA GLY A 153 14.34 -4.31 -2.58
C GLY A 153 14.92 -3.22 -1.65
N VAL A 154 14.40 -3.08 -0.44
CA VAL A 154 14.89 -2.22 0.65
C VAL A 154 15.18 -3.08 1.89
N GLU A 155 15.92 -2.54 2.84
CA GLU A 155 16.19 -3.21 4.11
C GLU A 155 15.14 -2.82 5.15
N CYS A 156 14.70 -3.78 5.94
CA CYS A 156 13.79 -3.58 7.07
C CYS A 156 14.31 -4.41 8.25
N PRO A 157 15.30 -3.90 8.99
CA PRO A 157 15.81 -4.61 10.16
C PRO A 157 14.67 -4.82 11.17
N GLU A 158 14.75 -5.88 11.97
CA GLU A 158 13.76 -6.11 13.03
C GLU A 158 13.57 -4.83 13.87
N PRO A 159 12.33 -4.48 14.23
CA PRO A 159 12.09 -3.33 15.10
C PRO A 159 12.91 -3.53 16.38
N GLN A 160 13.83 -2.62 16.68
CA GLN A 160 14.44 -2.60 18.00
C GLN A 160 13.29 -2.38 18.98
N ALA A 161 13.10 -3.30 19.94
CA ALA A 161 12.02 -3.23 20.91
C ALA A 161 11.93 -1.80 21.46
N LEU A 162 10.80 -1.14 21.24
CA LEU A 162 10.51 0.19 21.77
C LEU A 162 10.68 0.09 23.30
N ARG A 163 11.78 0.64 23.81
CA ARG A 163 12.11 0.68 25.25
C ARG A 163 11.55 1.92 25.89
#